data_AF-A0A9D1HVN5-F1
#
_entry.id   AF-A0A9D1HVN5-F1
#
_cell.length_a   1.000
_cell.length_b   1.000
_cell.length_c   1.000
_cell.angle_alpha   90.00
_cell.angle_beta   90.00
_cell.angle_gamma   90.00
#
_symmetry.space_group_name_H-M   'P 1'
#
loop_
_entity.id
_entity.type
_entity.pdbx_description
1 polymer ?
#
loop_
_entity_poly.entity_id
_entity_poly.type
_entity_poly.pdbx_seq_one_letter_code
_entity_poly.pdbx_strand_id
1 'polypeptide(L)'
;MIDNYLNLFIDNDYPNFIDKYLNTKTLNRIKNVTYFCGCDYTKLYSPLFLYTRFDHSLVVAHMTWHFTHDKIQTIAALLHDVGTPCFAHCIDYVFGDYINQESSEKEIIDVIKYDKELLSYLNEDGITLNNLTKLEKFPILENSSPQLCTDRLDGVLSTCYIWLHTHSLDQIKNVYDNLIVLTNEYGNPELGFKNQDIADCFVSMVAVYAKELQKNEDKYVMKYVSEVVKLAVAQKLITLNDLYEKQEKDIVNIFANNFSSWNLFASATTVTRTEAKPTGFYISFCAKKRNTIPLVNSSNHINRIDKVSKKAKRIYSELENYQDTKFAYVKTLKRL
;
A
#
# COMPACT_ATOMS: atom_id res chain seq x y z
N MET A 1 4.26 10.58 16.32
CA MET A 1 5.08 9.90 15.28
C MET A 1 4.33 9.87 13.96
N ILE A 2 3.09 9.37 13.95
CA ILE A 2 2.22 9.48 12.78
C ILE A 2 1.92 10.94 12.38
N ASP A 3 1.62 11.79 13.35
CA ASP A 3 1.35 13.23 13.10
C ASP A 3 2.51 13.91 12.37
N ASN A 4 3.77 13.57 12.72
CA ASN A 4 4.95 14.14 12.06
C ASN A 4 5.04 13.74 10.58
N TYR A 5 4.62 12.52 10.22
CA TYR A 5 4.60 12.06 8.85
C TYR A 5 3.44 12.71 8.07
N LEU A 6 2.23 12.67 8.64
CA LEU A 6 1.05 13.28 8.04
C LEU A 6 1.21 14.79 7.79
N ASN A 7 1.80 15.51 8.75
CA ASN A 7 2.03 16.96 8.67
C ASN A 7 2.93 17.37 7.49
N LEU A 8 3.69 16.45 6.87
CA LEU A 8 4.45 16.77 5.66
C LEU A 8 3.55 17.05 4.46
N PHE A 9 2.34 16.49 4.44
CA PHE A 9 1.46 16.47 3.28
C PHE A 9 0.26 17.40 3.42
N ILE A 10 0.00 17.91 4.63
CA ILE A 10 -1.09 18.85 4.88
C ILE A 10 -0.77 20.18 4.18
N ASP A 11 -1.63 20.56 3.24
CA ASP A 11 -1.56 21.86 2.58
C ASP A 11 -1.87 22.99 3.57
N ASN A 12 -1.34 24.18 3.30
CA ASN A 12 -1.69 25.40 4.04
C ASN A 12 -3.18 25.72 3.89
N ASP A 13 -3.76 25.48 2.72
CA ASP A 13 -5.20 25.53 2.49
C ASP A 13 -5.81 24.19 2.90
N TYR A 14 -6.08 24.01 4.20
CA TYR A 14 -6.56 22.72 4.71
C TYR A 14 -7.96 22.35 4.16
N PRO A 15 -8.17 21.14 3.63
CA PRO A 15 -9.46 20.71 3.07
C PRO A 15 -10.48 20.36 4.17
N ASN A 16 -10.97 21.34 4.92
CA ASN A 16 -11.86 21.15 6.09
C ASN A 16 -13.13 20.31 5.84
N PHE A 17 -13.56 20.18 4.58
CA PHE A 17 -14.70 19.35 4.23
C PHE A 17 -14.46 17.85 4.46
N ILE A 18 -13.20 17.39 4.55
CA ILE A 18 -12.90 15.97 4.80
C ILE A 18 -13.17 15.56 6.24
N ASP A 19 -13.15 16.51 7.20
CA ASP A 19 -13.19 16.20 8.64
C ASP A 19 -14.45 15.43 9.05
N LYS A 20 -15.60 15.78 8.46
CA LYS A 20 -16.87 15.10 8.74
C LYS A 20 -16.84 13.62 8.34
N TYR A 21 -16.05 13.26 7.34
CA TYR A 21 -15.93 11.87 6.87
C TYR A 21 -15.11 11.00 7.82
N LEU A 22 -14.11 11.56 8.51
CA LEU A 22 -13.09 10.83 9.28
C LEU A 22 -13.63 9.97 10.44
N ASN A 23 -14.86 10.25 10.86
CA ASN A 23 -15.54 9.58 11.96
C ASN A 23 -16.71 8.69 11.51
N THR A 24 -16.95 8.57 10.20
CA THR A 24 -17.94 7.64 9.66
C THR A 24 -17.58 6.20 10.00
N LYS A 25 -18.60 5.32 10.06
CA LYS A 25 -18.38 3.89 10.34
C LYS A 25 -17.40 3.26 9.34
N THR A 26 -17.51 3.64 8.07
CA THR A 26 -16.66 3.13 6.98
C THR A 26 -15.19 3.50 7.16
N LEU A 27 -14.86 4.76 7.46
CA LEU A 27 -13.46 5.16 7.70
C LEU A 27 -12.93 4.66 9.04
N ASN A 28 -13.75 4.63 10.09
CA ASN A 28 -13.36 4.05 11.37
C ASN A 28 -13.03 2.56 11.29
N ARG A 29 -13.66 1.82 10.37
CA ARG A 29 -13.33 0.40 10.11
C ARG A 29 -11.87 0.25 9.69
N ILE A 30 -11.43 1.01 8.70
CA ILE A 30 -10.08 0.90 8.12
C ILE A 30 -8.96 1.43 9.01
N LYS A 31 -9.28 2.06 10.15
CA LYS A 31 -8.32 2.29 11.26
C LYS A 31 -7.83 0.99 11.90
N ASN A 32 -8.49 -0.13 11.63
CA ASN A 32 -8.15 -1.44 12.19
C ASN A 32 -7.65 -2.42 11.11
N VAL A 33 -7.29 -1.91 9.94
CA VAL A 33 -6.72 -2.67 8.82
C VAL A 33 -5.31 -2.17 8.58
N THR A 34 -4.32 -3.04 8.77
CA THR A 34 -2.90 -2.69 8.60
C THR A 34 -2.56 -2.47 7.13
N TYR A 35 -1.65 -1.54 6.87
CA TYR A 35 -1.20 -1.26 5.50
C TYR A 35 -0.22 -2.32 5.00
N PHE A 36 0.74 -2.73 5.85
CA PHE A 36 1.87 -3.61 5.49
C PHE A 36 1.55 -5.11 5.53
N CYS A 37 0.33 -5.51 5.17
CA CYS A 37 -0.03 -6.90 4.85
C CYS A 37 0.43 -7.93 5.91
N GLY A 38 0.16 -7.66 7.20
CA GLY A 38 0.49 -8.57 8.30
C GLY A 38 1.93 -8.51 8.81
N CYS A 39 2.78 -7.64 8.26
CA CYS A 39 4.13 -7.38 8.77
C CYS A 39 4.13 -6.84 10.21
N ASP A 40 3.05 -6.21 10.64
CA ASP A 40 2.85 -5.72 12.01
C ASP A 40 2.75 -6.84 13.07
N TYR A 41 2.54 -8.10 12.64
CA TYR A 41 2.33 -9.25 13.53
C TYR A 41 3.52 -10.21 13.61
N THR A 42 4.70 -9.80 13.12
CA THR A 42 5.93 -10.61 13.15
C THR A 42 7.15 -9.75 13.45
N LYS A 43 8.20 -10.36 14.02
CA LYS A 43 9.50 -9.70 14.23
C LYS A 43 10.41 -9.72 12.99
N LEU A 44 9.92 -10.20 11.85
CA LEU A 44 10.62 -10.08 10.56
C LEU A 44 10.70 -8.62 10.10
N TYR A 45 9.74 -7.81 10.52
CA TYR A 45 9.69 -6.39 10.29
C TYR A 45 9.46 -5.67 11.62
N SER A 46 9.74 -4.37 11.64
CA SER A 46 9.49 -3.53 12.82
C SER A 46 9.06 -2.14 12.37
N PRO A 47 7.85 -1.96 11.82
CA PRO A 47 7.36 -0.64 11.42
C PRO A 47 7.50 0.39 12.57
N LEU A 48 7.81 1.66 12.24
CA LEU A 48 8.02 2.71 13.26
C LEU A 48 6.79 2.92 14.16
N PHE A 49 5.61 2.74 13.57
CA PHE A 49 4.32 2.80 14.22
C PHE A 49 3.30 2.04 13.37
N LEU A 50 2.16 1.72 13.97
CA LEU A 50 1.03 1.10 13.27
C LEU A 50 0.54 2.07 12.18
N TYR A 51 0.71 1.69 10.92
CA TYR A 51 0.22 2.45 9.77
C TYR A 51 -0.90 1.67 9.11
N THR A 52 -2.07 2.29 9.06
CA THR A 52 -3.32 1.64 8.68
C THR A 52 -3.82 2.15 7.33
N ARG A 53 -4.81 1.47 6.77
CA ARG A 53 -5.50 1.92 5.56
C ARG A 53 -6.15 3.28 5.76
N PHE A 54 -6.63 3.60 6.97
CA PHE A 54 -7.11 4.95 7.29
C PHE A 54 -6.00 6.01 7.15
N ASP A 55 -4.82 5.74 7.68
CA ASP A 55 -3.71 6.69 7.66
C ASP A 55 -3.22 6.95 6.24
N HIS A 56 -3.09 5.88 5.46
CA HIS A 56 -2.82 5.95 4.02
C HIS A 56 -3.88 6.77 3.27
N SER A 57 -5.16 6.44 3.44
CA SER A 57 -6.28 7.22 2.86
C SER A 57 -6.21 8.70 3.18
N LEU A 58 -5.86 9.06 4.43
CA LEU A 58 -5.76 10.45 4.84
C LEU A 58 -4.57 11.15 4.18
N VAL A 59 -3.39 10.51 4.14
CA VAL A 59 -2.21 11.03 3.44
C VAL A 59 -2.50 11.23 1.96
N VAL A 60 -3.08 10.23 1.29
CA VAL A 60 -3.41 10.28 -0.14
C VAL A 60 -4.45 11.37 -0.43
N ALA A 61 -5.44 11.59 0.45
CA ALA A 61 -6.38 12.69 0.32
C ALA A 61 -5.70 14.06 0.41
N HIS A 62 -4.79 14.26 1.37
CA HIS A 62 -4.03 15.51 1.50
C HIS A 62 -3.11 15.77 0.29
N MET A 63 -2.39 14.74 -0.19
CA MET A 63 -1.57 14.88 -1.39
C MET A 63 -2.45 15.21 -2.61
N THR A 64 -3.59 14.54 -2.76
CA THR A 64 -4.51 14.78 -3.88
C THR A 64 -5.05 16.21 -3.84
N TRP A 65 -5.44 16.70 -2.66
CA TRP A 65 -5.84 18.09 -2.48
C TRP A 65 -4.72 19.08 -2.84
N HIS A 66 -3.50 18.87 -2.34
CA HIS A 66 -2.34 19.72 -2.64
C HIS A 66 -2.12 19.92 -4.15
N PHE A 67 -2.25 18.86 -4.94
CA PHE A 67 -2.00 18.91 -6.38
C PHE A 67 -3.20 19.33 -7.24
N THR A 68 -4.42 19.22 -6.72
CA THR A 68 -5.64 19.41 -7.54
C THR A 68 -6.55 20.53 -7.06
N HIS A 69 -6.58 20.78 -5.75
CA HIS A 69 -7.59 21.59 -5.06
C HIS A 69 -9.03 21.19 -5.46
N ASP A 70 -9.22 19.92 -5.83
CA ASP A 70 -10.51 19.39 -6.29
C ASP A 70 -11.15 18.58 -5.16
N LYS A 71 -12.34 19.03 -4.74
CA LYS A 71 -13.11 18.41 -3.66
C LYS A 71 -13.49 16.96 -3.97
N ILE A 72 -13.92 16.67 -5.20
CA ILE A 72 -14.41 15.33 -5.57
C ILE A 72 -13.23 14.35 -5.59
N GLN A 73 -12.10 14.74 -6.18
CA GLN A 73 -10.88 13.94 -6.20
C GLN A 73 -10.35 13.68 -4.79
N THR A 74 -10.39 14.69 -3.93
CA THR A 74 -9.95 14.57 -2.53
C THR A 74 -10.81 13.59 -1.74
N ILE A 75 -12.13 13.62 -1.91
CA ILE A 75 -13.03 12.67 -1.24
C ILE A 75 -12.91 11.27 -1.85
N ALA A 76 -12.73 11.15 -3.17
CA ALA A 76 -12.45 9.87 -3.81
C ALA A 76 -11.13 9.27 -3.28
N ALA A 77 -10.09 10.09 -3.13
CA ALA A 77 -8.82 9.73 -2.54
C ALA A 77 -8.96 9.31 -1.07
N LEU A 78 -9.80 9.97 -0.29
CA LEU A 78 -10.05 9.54 1.09
C LEU A 78 -10.71 8.16 1.17
N LEU A 79 -11.53 7.81 0.18
CA LEU A 79 -12.37 6.62 0.19
C LEU A 79 -11.82 5.45 -0.65
N HIS A 80 -10.68 5.61 -1.34
CA HIS A 80 -10.21 4.62 -2.31
C HIS A 80 -9.99 3.22 -1.70
N ASP A 81 -9.42 3.16 -0.49
CA ASP A 81 -9.05 1.92 0.22
C ASP A 81 -10.14 1.40 1.18
N VAL A 82 -11.37 1.91 1.13
CA VAL A 82 -12.45 1.44 2.03
C VAL A 82 -12.89 0.01 1.72
N GLY A 83 -12.51 -0.52 0.56
CA GLY A 83 -12.75 -1.89 0.12
C GLY A 83 -11.83 -2.93 0.75
N THR A 84 -10.68 -2.52 1.28
CA THR A 84 -9.60 -3.42 1.67
C THR A 84 -9.97 -4.27 2.91
N PRO A 85 -9.80 -5.60 2.87
CA PRO A 85 -10.04 -6.48 4.02
C PRO A 85 -8.89 -6.41 5.04
N CYS A 86 -9.12 -6.95 6.24
CA CYS A 86 -8.07 -7.30 7.19
C CYS A 86 -6.93 -8.06 6.51
N PHE A 87 -5.68 -7.67 6.82
CA PHE A 87 -4.44 -8.17 6.22
C PHE A 87 -4.25 -7.81 4.73
N ALA A 88 -5.11 -6.99 4.15
CA ALA A 88 -5.01 -6.44 2.80
C ALA A 88 -4.66 -7.50 1.75
N HIS A 89 -3.56 -7.33 1.01
CA HIS A 89 -3.18 -8.21 -0.10
C HIS A 89 -2.77 -9.63 0.32
N CYS A 90 -2.64 -9.94 1.61
CA CYS A 90 -2.59 -11.32 2.07
C CYS A 90 -3.85 -12.10 1.67
N ILE A 91 -4.99 -11.41 1.56
CA ILE A 91 -6.27 -12.03 1.23
C ILE A 91 -6.34 -12.39 -0.26
N ASP A 92 -5.62 -11.68 -1.13
CA ASP A 92 -5.48 -12.11 -2.53
C ASP A 92 -4.84 -13.51 -2.63
N TYR A 93 -3.89 -13.81 -1.74
CA TYR A 93 -3.23 -15.11 -1.69
C TYR A 93 -4.16 -16.20 -1.11
N VAL A 94 -5.19 -15.81 -0.37
CA VAL A 94 -6.27 -16.72 0.06
C VAL A 94 -7.00 -17.24 -1.19
N PHE A 95 -7.25 -16.38 -2.16
CA PHE A 95 -7.90 -16.72 -3.43
C PHE A 95 -6.93 -17.21 -4.51
N GLY A 96 -5.63 -17.30 -4.21
CA GLY A 96 -4.61 -17.77 -5.14
C GLY A 96 -4.13 -16.72 -6.15
N ASP A 97 -4.50 -15.46 -5.95
CA ASP A 97 -4.08 -14.34 -6.77
C ASP A 97 -2.77 -13.72 -6.26
N TYR A 98 -1.64 -14.35 -6.62
CA TYR A 98 -0.32 -13.85 -6.24
C TYR A 98 0.19 -12.72 -7.13
N ILE A 99 -0.32 -12.66 -8.37
CA ILE A 99 0.25 -11.88 -9.48
C ILE A 99 -0.52 -10.58 -9.72
N ASN A 100 -1.85 -10.60 -9.69
CA ASN A 100 -2.65 -9.41 -9.94
C ASN A 100 -2.97 -8.70 -8.62
N GLN A 101 -3.20 -9.44 -7.53
CA GLN A 101 -3.53 -8.90 -6.21
C GLN A 101 -4.72 -7.92 -6.25
N GLU A 102 -5.80 -8.34 -6.92
CA GLU A 102 -7.01 -7.53 -7.19
C GLU A 102 -8.30 -8.28 -6.83
N SER A 103 -8.17 -9.44 -6.18
CA SER A 103 -9.28 -10.38 -5.94
C SER A 103 -9.99 -10.17 -4.60
N SER A 104 -9.37 -9.42 -3.69
CA SER A 104 -9.80 -9.34 -2.29
C SER A 104 -10.50 -8.02 -1.92
N GLU A 105 -10.34 -6.96 -2.69
CA GLU A 105 -10.95 -5.69 -2.37
C GLU A 105 -12.43 -5.67 -2.79
N LYS A 106 -13.28 -5.10 -1.94
CA LYS A 106 -14.66 -4.82 -2.32
C LYS A 106 -14.71 -3.51 -3.09
N GLU A 107 -15.58 -3.45 -4.08
CA GLU A 107 -15.92 -2.19 -4.75
C GLU A 107 -16.32 -1.14 -3.72
N ILE A 108 -15.79 0.07 -3.86
CA ILE A 108 -16.02 1.20 -2.94
C ILE A 108 -17.53 1.41 -2.71
N ILE A 109 -18.31 1.36 -3.79
CA ILE A 109 -19.77 1.55 -3.75
C ILE A 109 -20.49 0.45 -2.94
N ASP A 110 -19.95 -0.78 -2.91
CA ASP A 110 -20.53 -1.89 -2.18
C ASP A 110 -20.29 -1.79 -0.68
N VAL A 111 -19.26 -1.04 -0.27
CA VAL A 111 -19.00 -0.70 1.12
C VAL A 111 -19.85 0.49 1.55
N ILE A 112 -19.79 1.59 0.79
CA ILE A 112 -20.40 2.87 1.15
C ILE A 112 -21.93 2.78 1.22
N LYS A 113 -22.58 1.96 0.38
CA LYS A 113 -24.05 1.89 0.34
C LYS A 113 -24.71 1.47 1.67
N TYR A 114 -23.94 0.91 2.60
CA TYR A 114 -24.42 0.50 3.93
C TYR A 114 -24.14 1.52 5.03
N ASP A 115 -23.50 2.66 4.71
CA ASP A 115 -23.17 3.73 5.64
C ASP A 115 -24.02 4.98 5.35
N LYS A 116 -25.17 5.08 6.03
CA LYS A 116 -26.15 6.15 5.80
C LYS A 116 -25.60 7.54 6.13
N GLU A 117 -24.73 7.64 7.13
CA GLU A 117 -24.11 8.91 7.52
C GLU A 117 -23.14 9.37 6.45
N LEU A 118 -22.25 8.47 6.00
CA LEU A 118 -21.35 8.74 4.89
C LEU A 118 -22.10 9.15 3.62
N LEU A 119 -23.19 8.45 3.27
CA LEU A 119 -24.03 8.81 2.12
C LEU A 119 -24.67 10.20 2.25
N SER A 120 -25.08 10.61 3.46
CA SER A 120 -25.61 11.96 3.72
C SER A 120 -24.55 13.01 3.45
N TYR A 121 -23.33 12.82 3.96
CA TYR A 121 -22.22 13.74 3.75
C TYR A 121 -21.81 13.86 2.28
N LEU A 122 -21.76 12.74 1.55
CA LEU A 122 -21.51 12.75 0.11
C LEU A 122 -22.58 13.57 -0.62
N ASN A 123 -23.85 13.39 -0.27
CA ASN A 123 -24.95 14.15 -0.89
C ASN A 123 -24.87 15.65 -0.58
N GLU A 124 -24.51 16.04 0.65
CA GLU A 124 -24.28 17.45 1.02
C GLU A 124 -23.14 18.09 0.22
N ASP A 125 -22.10 17.32 -0.13
CA ASP A 125 -20.99 17.78 -0.97
C ASP A 125 -21.25 17.63 -2.48
N GLY A 126 -22.46 17.20 -2.87
CA GLY A 126 -22.83 17.03 -4.27
C GLY A 126 -22.13 15.84 -4.97
N ILE A 127 -21.65 14.87 -4.20
CA ILE A 127 -20.94 13.69 -4.68
C ILE A 127 -21.91 12.51 -4.79
N THR A 128 -22.07 12.01 -6.02
CA THR A 128 -22.84 10.80 -6.28
C THR A 128 -21.94 9.56 -6.16
N LEU A 129 -22.52 8.38 -5.94
CA LEU A 129 -21.75 7.13 -5.98
C LEU A 129 -21.05 6.91 -7.33
N ASN A 130 -21.62 7.43 -8.43
CA ASN A 130 -20.97 7.39 -9.75
C ASN A 130 -19.72 8.29 -9.85
N ASN A 131 -19.59 9.29 -8.98
CA ASN A 131 -18.33 10.02 -8.84
C ASN A 131 -17.25 9.17 -8.16
N LEU A 132 -17.61 8.12 -7.43
CA LEU A 132 -16.70 7.20 -6.75
C LEU A 132 -16.48 5.88 -7.52
N THR A 133 -17.19 5.66 -8.63
CA THR A 133 -16.91 4.56 -9.56
C THR A 133 -15.75 4.94 -10.47
N LYS A 134 -14.83 3.98 -10.70
CA LYS A 134 -13.67 4.10 -11.61
C LYS A 134 -12.74 5.26 -11.26
N LEU A 135 -11.84 5.02 -10.31
CA LEU A 135 -10.86 6.01 -9.84
C LEU A 135 -9.89 6.45 -10.93
N GLU A 136 -9.68 5.65 -11.98
CA GLU A 136 -8.84 5.97 -13.16
C GLU A 136 -9.17 7.32 -13.84
N LYS A 137 -10.38 7.87 -13.65
CA LYS A 137 -10.74 9.21 -14.15
C LYS A 137 -10.04 10.35 -13.40
N PHE A 138 -9.41 10.05 -12.27
CA PHE A 138 -8.65 10.96 -11.42
C PHE A 138 -7.17 10.56 -11.44
N PRO A 139 -6.45 10.86 -12.53
CA PRO A 139 -5.10 10.31 -12.77
C PRO A 139 -4.02 10.80 -11.79
N ILE A 140 -4.31 11.83 -11.00
CA ILE A 140 -3.46 12.24 -9.86
C ILE A 140 -3.61 11.27 -8.69
N LEU A 141 -4.83 10.78 -8.42
CA LEU A 141 -5.10 9.78 -7.38
C LEU A 141 -4.60 8.40 -7.81
N GLU A 142 -5.07 7.95 -8.98
CA GLU A 142 -4.81 6.60 -9.47
C GLU A 142 -4.66 6.57 -10.98
N ASN A 143 -3.60 5.92 -11.45
CA ASN A 143 -3.32 5.75 -12.87
C ASN A 143 -2.58 4.43 -13.13
N SER A 144 -2.54 4.03 -14.40
CA SER A 144 -1.95 2.76 -14.82
C SER A 144 -0.45 2.71 -14.51
N SER A 145 0.00 1.61 -13.90
CA SER A 145 1.43 1.35 -13.72
C SER A 145 2.19 1.39 -15.06
N PRO A 146 3.39 1.99 -15.15
CA PRO A 146 4.22 2.47 -14.04
C PRO A 146 4.13 3.98 -13.78
N GLN A 147 3.02 4.65 -14.11
CA GLN A 147 2.88 6.10 -13.89
C GLN A 147 2.99 6.47 -12.40
N LEU A 148 3.17 7.73 -12.04
CA LEU A 148 3.17 8.17 -10.65
C LEU A 148 1.83 8.83 -10.30
N CYS A 149 1.22 8.37 -9.22
CA CYS A 149 0.01 8.91 -8.61
C CYS A 149 0.18 8.99 -7.09
N THR A 150 -0.74 9.63 -6.36
CA THR A 150 -0.63 9.85 -4.91
C THR A 150 -0.71 8.56 -4.10
N ASP A 151 -1.54 7.59 -4.47
CA ASP A 151 -1.56 6.25 -3.86
C ASP A 151 -0.17 5.59 -3.92
N ARG A 152 0.37 5.47 -5.14
CA ARG A 152 1.69 4.86 -5.37
C ARG A 152 2.82 5.64 -4.73
N LEU A 153 2.70 6.97 -4.67
CA LEU A 153 3.66 7.84 -3.99
C LEU A 153 3.71 7.51 -2.50
N ASP A 154 2.59 7.50 -1.79
CA ASP A 154 2.59 7.16 -0.37
C ASP A 154 3.04 5.71 -0.14
N GLY A 155 2.69 4.76 -0.99
CA GLY A 155 3.20 3.39 -0.91
C GLY A 155 4.74 3.33 -0.91
N VAL A 156 5.41 4.14 -1.72
CA VAL A 156 6.88 4.25 -1.75
C VAL A 156 7.42 4.97 -0.51
N LEU A 157 6.85 6.11 -0.15
CA LEU A 157 7.33 6.96 0.95
C LEU A 157 7.13 6.28 2.32
N SER A 158 5.95 5.73 2.56
CA SER A 158 5.60 5.00 3.80
C SER A 158 6.46 3.74 3.97
N THR A 159 6.76 3.03 2.87
CA THR A 159 7.68 1.90 2.90
C THR A 159 9.08 2.34 3.34
N CYS A 160 9.58 3.43 2.76
CA CYS A 160 10.92 3.91 3.04
C CYS A 160 11.07 4.43 4.47
N TYR A 161 10.11 5.22 4.95
CA TYR A 161 10.17 5.84 6.27
C TYR A 161 9.63 4.91 7.38
N ILE A 162 8.40 4.43 7.23
CA ILE A 162 7.67 3.73 8.30
C ILE A 162 8.05 2.25 8.34
N TRP A 163 8.02 1.55 7.21
CA TRP A 163 8.19 0.10 7.20
C TRP A 163 9.64 -0.32 7.38
N LEU A 164 10.57 0.29 6.62
CA LEU A 164 11.96 -0.16 6.51
C LEU A 164 13.01 0.81 7.07
N HIS A 165 12.60 2.03 7.44
CA HIS A 165 13.43 3.03 8.13
C HIS A 165 14.69 3.42 7.35
N THR A 166 14.59 3.36 6.01
CA THR A 166 15.71 3.61 5.10
C THR A 166 15.93 5.10 4.83
N HIS A 167 14.91 5.93 5.05
CA HIS A 167 14.94 7.36 4.78
C HIS A 167 14.34 8.15 5.94
N SER A 168 14.85 9.37 6.17
CA SER A 168 14.34 10.30 7.19
C SER A 168 13.16 11.13 6.68
N LEU A 169 12.40 11.76 7.59
CA LEU A 169 11.34 12.70 7.24
C LEU A 169 11.84 13.84 6.34
N ASP A 170 13.05 14.37 6.57
CA ASP A 170 13.62 15.43 5.73
C ASP A 170 13.85 14.97 4.29
N GLN A 171 14.27 13.71 4.09
CA GLN A 171 14.44 13.14 2.76
C GLN A 171 13.09 12.92 2.07
N ILE A 172 12.08 12.46 2.80
CA ILE A 172 10.69 12.34 2.32
C ILE A 172 10.18 13.73 1.90
N LYS A 173 10.34 14.74 2.76
CA LYS A 173 9.91 16.12 2.50
C LYS A 173 10.61 16.71 1.27
N ASN A 174 11.92 16.53 1.16
CA ASN A 174 12.70 17.04 0.03
C ASN A 174 12.23 16.44 -1.32
N VAL A 175 11.85 15.17 -1.33
CA VAL A 175 11.23 14.54 -2.50
C VAL A 175 9.85 15.14 -2.77
N TYR A 176 9.00 15.21 -1.73
CA TYR A 176 7.62 15.70 -1.86
C TYR A 176 7.54 17.16 -2.35
N ASP A 177 8.33 18.06 -1.78
CA ASP A 177 8.37 19.49 -2.14
C ASP A 177 8.79 19.73 -3.61
N ASN A 178 9.47 18.76 -4.22
CA ASN A 178 9.92 18.85 -5.61
C ASN A 178 8.89 18.38 -6.62
N LEU A 179 7.82 17.71 -6.18
CA LEU A 179 6.77 17.21 -7.06
C LEU A 179 5.97 18.36 -7.70
N ILE A 180 5.49 18.11 -8.91
CA ILE A 180 4.57 18.93 -9.69
C ILE A 180 3.64 18.03 -10.50
N VAL A 181 2.53 18.62 -10.95
CA VAL A 181 1.70 18.01 -11.98
C VAL A 181 2.30 18.31 -13.35
N LEU A 182 2.55 17.26 -14.13
CA LEU A 182 3.03 17.30 -15.51
C LEU A 182 2.02 16.63 -16.44
N THR A 183 2.16 16.84 -17.74
CA THR A 183 1.39 16.12 -18.76
C THR A 183 2.19 14.92 -19.25
N ASN A 184 1.60 13.73 -19.17
CA ASN A 184 2.23 12.50 -19.65
C ASN A 184 2.09 12.30 -21.16
N GLU A 185 2.69 11.22 -21.66
CA GLU A 185 2.70 10.85 -23.09
C GLU A 185 1.31 10.61 -23.70
N TYR A 186 0.28 10.48 -22.87
CA TYR A 186 -1.12 10.30 -23.28
C TYR A 186 -1.96 11.58 -23.16
N GLY A 187 -1.35 12.70 -22.75
CA GLY A 187 -2.06 13.98 -22.55
C GLY A 187 -2.77 14.10 -21.20
N ASN A 188 -2.56 13.16 -20.27
CA ASN A 188 -3.19 13.18 -18.95
C ASN A 188 -2.28 13.84 -17.90
N PRO A 189 -2.86 14.48 -16.86
CA PRO A 189 -2.09 14.97 -15.73
C PRO A 189 -1.51 13.81 -14.91
N GLU A 190 -0.26 13.94 -14.51
CA GLU A 190 0.48 12.94 -13.75
C GLU A 190 1.50 13.62 -12.83
N LEU A 191 1.79 13.01 -11.67
CA LEU A 191 2.85 13.51 -10.80
C LEU A 191 4.23 13.30 -11.44
N GLY A 192 5.08 14.30 -11.30
CA GLY A 192 6.47 14.24 -11.73
C GLY A 192 7.34 15.25 -10.99
N PHE A 193 8.60 15.36 -11.39
CA PHE A 193 9.60 16.13 -10.65
C PHE A 193 10.04 17.38 -11.41
N LYS A 194 10.26 18.47 -10.65
CA LYS A 194 10.89 19.70 -11.15
C LYS A 194 12.37 19.47 -11.49
N ASN A 195 13.06 18.63 -10.72
CA ASN A 195 14.51 18.46 -10.78
C ASN A 195 14.90 16.98 -10.94
N GLN A 196 15.85 16.71 -11.84
CA GLN A 196 16.30 15.36 -12.15
C GLN A 196 17.05 14.67 -11.00
N ASP A 197 17.87 15.40 -10.24
CA ASP A 197 18.61 14.82 -9.11
C ASP A 197 17.67 14.41 -7.98
N ILE A 198 16.61 15.19 -7.73
CA ILE A 198 15.57 14.82 -6.77
C ILE A 198 14.73 13.64 -7.28
N ALA A 199 14.41 13.61 -8.58
CA ALA A 199 13.78 12.44 -9.19
C ALA A 199 14.64 11.19 -9.01
N ASP A 200 15.96 11.28 -9.19
CA ASP A 200 16.91 10.18 -8.95
C ASP A 200 17.00 9.74 -7.48
N CYS A 201 16.75 10.65 -6.52
CA CYS A 201 16.57 10.30 -5.11
C CYS A 201 15.29 9.47 -4.94
N PHE A 202 14.17 9.90 -5.51
CA PHE A 202 12.92 9.14 -5.46
C PHE A 202 13.04 7.78 -6.15
N VAL A 203 13.73 7.66 -7.30
CA VAL A 203 14.00 6.36 -7.94
C VAL A 203 14.75 5.41 -7.01
N SER A 204 15.61 5.94 -6.13
CA SER A 204 16.30 5.12 -5.12
C SER A 204 15.34 4.61 -4.04
N MET A 205 14.34 5.42 -3.65
CA MET A 205 13.25 5.00 -2.76
C MET A 205 12.35 3.95 -3.43
N VAL A 206 12.01 4.13 -4.70
CA VAL A 206 11.27 3.14 -5.50
C VAL A 206 12.02 1.82 -5.55
N ALA A 207 13.34 1.84 -5.66
CA ALA A 207 14.15 0.62 -5.64
C ALA A 207 14.07 -0.13 -4.30
N VAL A 208 14.04 0.58 -3.17
CA VAL A 208 13.82 -0.01 -1.85
C VAL A 208 12.43 -0.66 -1.80
N TYR A 209 11.39 0.09 -2.15
CA TYR A 209 10.00 -0.36 -2.17
C TYR A 209 9.79 -1.59 -3.06
N ALA A 210 10.14 -1.48 -4.34
CA ALA A 210 9.92 -2.52 -5.34
C ALA A 210 10.70 -3.79 -5.03
N LYS A 211 11.93 -3.67 -4.52
CA LYS A 211 12.77 -4.82 -4.18
C LYS A 211 12.27 -5.54 -2.94
N GLU A 212 11.85 -4.81 -1.90
CA GLU A 212 11.37 -5.43 -0.66
C GLU A 212 10.15 -6.30 -0.91
N LEU A 213 9.18 -5.82 -1.70
CA LEU A 213 7.99 -6.58 -2.08
C LEU A 213 8.26 -7.84 -2.90
N GLN A 214 9.51 -8.05 -3.35
CA GLN A 214 9.93 -9.26 -4.06
C GLN A 214 10.81 -10.17 -3.18
N LYS A 215 11.25 -9.68 -2.01
CA LYS A 215 12.06 -10.47 -1.08
C LYS A 215 11.23 -11.57 -0.44
N ASN A 216 11.94 -12.61 -0.04
CA ASN A 216 11.36 -13.77 0.59
C ASN A 216 10.79 -13.51 1.99
N GLU A 217 11.22 -12.47 2.71
CA GLU A 217 10.60 -12.06 3.97
C GLU A 217 9.15 -11.63 3.77
N ASP A 218 8.89 -10.63 2.92
CA ASP A 218 7.56 -10.11 2.63
C ASP A 218 6.63 -11.20 2.08
N LYS A 219 7.09 -11.93 1.05
CA LYS A 219 6.34 -13.07 0.48
C LYS A 219 6.04 -14.14 1.53
N TYR A 220 6.94 -14.37 2.50
CA TYR A 220 6.71 -15.37 3.55
C TYR A 220 5.63 -14.89 4.50
N VAL A 221 5.64 -13.62 4.89
CA VAL A 221 4.59 -13.01 5.71
C VAL A 221 3.24 -13.15 5.03
N MET A 222 3.13 -12.68 3.78
CA MET A 222 1.87 -12.73 3.04
C MET A 222 1.35 -14.16 2.90
N LYS A 223 2.24 -15.11 2.54
CA LYS A 223 1.87 -16.51 2.41
C LYS A 223 1.43 -17.11 3.74
N TYR A 224 2.19 -16.88 4.81
CA TYR A 224 1.87 -17.42 6.12
C TYR A 224 0.49 -16.95 6.59
N VAL A 225 0.24 -15.64 6.57
CA VAL A 225 -1.05 -15.06 6.96
C VAL A 225 -2.18 -15.62 6.11
N SER A 226 -2.00 -15.71 4.79
CA SER A 226 -3.01 -16.28 3.89
C SER A 226 -3.37 -17.73 4.22
N GLU A 227 -2.39 -18.56 4.60
CA GLU A 227 -2.64 -19.97 4.91
C GLU A 227 -3.29 -20.14 6.28
N VAL A 228 -2.92 -19.31 7.27
CA VAL A 228 -3.61 -19.28 8.58
C VAL A 228 -5.07 -18.83 8.42
N VAL A 229 -5.34 -17.84 7.55
CA VAL A 229 -6.72 -17.44 7.21
C VAL A 229 -7.49 -18.63 6.60
N LYS A 230 -6.92 -19.32 5.61
CA LYS A 230 -7.55 -20.52 5.01
C LYS A 230 -7.88 -21.58 6.05
N LEU A 231 -6.94 -21.86 6.96
CA LEU A 231 -7.14 -22.84 8.03
C LEU A 231 -8.23 -22.40 9.00
N ALA A 232 -8.26 -21.13 9.41
CA ALA A 232 -9.27 -20.60 10.31
C ALA A 232 -10.68 -20.66 9.70
N VAL A 233 -10.81 -20.36 8.40
CA VAL A 233 -12.07 -20.50 7.66
C VAL A 233 -12.47 -21.97 7.55
N ALA A 234 -11.54 -22.87 7.21
CA ALA A 234 -11.81 -24.30 7.10
C ALA A 234 -12.25 -24.92 8.44
N GLN A 235 -11.70 -24.44 9.56
CA GLN A 235 -12.07 -24.83 10.92
C GLN A 235 -13.30 -24.08 11.46
N LYS A 236 -13.92 -23.20 10.67
CA LYS A 236 -15.09 -22.37 11.06
C LYS A 236 -14.83 -21.47 12.28
N LEU A 237 -13.58 -21.10 12.52
CA LEU A 237 -13.20 -20.13 13.56
C LEU A 237 -13.54 -18.69 13.15
N ILE A 238 -13.46 -18.42 11.85
CA ILE A 238 -13.92 -17.19 11.19
C ILE A 238 -14.60 -17.54 9.87
N THR A 239 -15.32 -16.59 9.30
CA THR A 239 -15.82 -16.58 7.93
C THR A 239 -14.98 -15.62 7.08
N LEU A 240 -15.08 -15.70 5.75
CA LEU A 240 -14.45 -14.70 4.87
C LEU A 240 -15.02 -13.29 5.09
N ASN A 241 -16.31 -13.18 5.45
CA ASN A 241 -16.93 -11.89 5.76
C ASN A 241 -16.35 -11.24 7.01
N ASP A 242 -15.89 -12.03 7.99
CA ASP A 242 -15.25 -11.50 9.19
C ASP A 242 -13.99 -10.66 8.86
N LEU A 243 -13.31 -10.94 7.74
CA LEU A 243 -12.17 -10.14 7.26
C LEU A 243 -12.57 -8.70 6.91
N TYR A 244 -13.84 -8.44 6.62
CA TYR A 244 -14.36 -7.11 6.31
C TYR A 244 -15.14 -6.48 7.47
N GLU A 245 -15.54 -7.26 8.47
CA GLU A 245 -16.44 -6.81 9.54
C GLU A 245 -15.75 -6.69 10.90
N LYS A 246 -14.71 -7.50 11.14
CA LYS A 246 -13.93 -7.47 12.38
C LYS A 246 -12.68 -6.62 12.27
N GLN A 247 -12.05 -6.37 13.41
CA GLN A 247 -10.75 -5.74 13.50
C GLN A 247 -9.66 -6.81 13.43
N GLU A 248 -8.51 -6.49 12.85
CA GLU A 248 -7.41 -7.47 12.74
C GLU A 248 -6.98 -8.02 14.09
N LYS A 249 -6.97 -7.19 15.15
CA LYS A 249 -6.61 -7.62 16.51
C LYS A 249 -7.47 -8.80 16.99
N ASP A 250 -8.76 -8.82 16.65
CA ASP A 250 -9.69 -9.85 17.11
C ASP A 250 -9.43 -11.16 16.35
N ILE A 251 -9.13 -11.04 15.05
CA ILE A 251 -8.76 -12.17 14.20
C ILE A 251 -7.39 -12.74 14.61
N VAL A 252 -6.42 -11.88 14.91
CA VAL A 252 -5.11 -12.26 15.44
C VAL A 252 -5.23 -12.99 16.78
N ASN A 253 -6.12 -12.56 17.66
CA ASN A 253 -6.39 -13.28 18.91
C ASN A 253 -6.96 -14.68 18.65
N ILE A 254 -7.84 -14.83 17.66
CA ILE A 254 -8.32 -16.16 17.23
C ILE A 254 -7.12 -16.99 16.72
N PHE A 255 -6.24 -16.40 15.91
CA PHE A 255 -5.09 -17.12 15.39
C PHE A 255 -4.13 -17.58 16.48
N ALA A 256 -3.77 -16.69 17.41
CA ALA A 256 -2.85 -16.97 18.52
C ALA A 256 -3.37 -18.09 19.45
N ASN A 257 -4.68 -18.17 19.65
CA ASN A 257 -5.29 -19.16 20.54
C ASN A 257 -5.50 -20.53 19.88
N ASN A 258 -5.55 -20.61 18.55
CA ASN A 258 -5.92 -21.84 17.84
C ASN A 258 -4.77 -22.43 16.99
N PHE A 259 -3.76 -21.64 16.63
CA PHE A 259 -2.63 -22.10 15.82
C PHE A 259 -1.31 -21.92 16.56
N SER A 260 -0.71 -23.03 17.01
CA SER A 260 0.61 -23.00 17.67
C SER A 260 1.73 -22.40 16.81
N SER A 261 1.59 -22.48 15.48
CA SER A 261 2.47 -21.86 14.49
C SER A 261 2.46 -20.33 14.57
N TRP A 262 1.37 -19.71 15.05
CA TRP A 262 1.25 -18.26 15.17
C TRP A 262 2.32 -17.65 16.04
N ASN A 263 2.60 -18.25 17.20
CA ASN A 263 3.65 -17.76 18.09
C ASN A 263 5.05 -17.92 17.46
N LEU A 264 5.27 -18.95 16.64
CA LEU A 264 6.53 -19.15 15.92
C LEU A 264 6.70 -18.12 14.80
N PHE A 265 5.62 -17.78 14.09
CA PHE A 265 5.60 -16.71 13.10
C PHE A 265 5.80 -15.33 13.73
N ALA A 266 5.06 -15.03 14.80
CA ALA A 266 5.15 -13.75 15.50
C ALA A 266 6.54 -13.51 16.10
N SER A 267 7.24 -14.58 16.51
CA SER A 267 8.60 -14.51 17.06
C SER A 267 9.71 -14.65 16.02
N ALA A 268 9.39 -14.92 14.75
CA ALA A 268 10.39 -15.10 13.70
C ALA A 268 11.12 -13.78 13.44
N THR A 269 12.46 -13.82 13.44
CA THR A 269 13.33 -12.66 13.17
C THR A 269 14.10 -12.79 11.86
N THR A 270 14.11 -13.98 11.25
CA THR A 270 14.82 -14.23 9.99
C THR A 270 14.10 -15.28 9.15
N VAL A 271 14.15 -15.14 7.84
CA VAL A 271 13.78 -16.19 6.88
C VAL A 271 15.05 -16.83 6.31
N THR A 272 15.09 -18.17 6.30
CA THR A 272 16.17 -18.95 5.68
C THR A 272 15.90 -19.12 4.19
N ARG A 273 16.91 -18.84 3.36
CA ARG A 273 16.87 -18.95 1.90
C ARG A 273 17.64 -20.18 1.41
N THR A 274 17.13 -20.87 0.40
CA THR A 274 17.79 -22.04 -0.18
C THR A 274 17.31 -22.35 -1.60
N GLU A 275 18.21 -22.86 -2.44
CA GLU A 275 17.86 -23.40 -3.77
C GLU A 275 17.30 -24.83 -3.69
N ALA A 276 17.67 -25.58 -2.66
CA ALA A 276 17.14 -26.91 -2.39
C ALA A 276 15.78 -26.82 -1.69
N LYS A 277 14.82 -27.64 -2.12
CA LYS A 277 13.46 -27.69 -1.56
C LYS A 277 13.49 -28.04 -0.06
N PRO A 278 13.01 -27.16 0.84
CA PRO A 278 12.92 -27.46 2.27
C PRO A 278 11.84 -28.50 2.62
N THR A 279 11.95 -29.06 3.82
CA THR A 279 10.85 -29.82 4.45
C THR A 279 10.01 -28.92 5.35
N GLY A 280 8.69 -29.11 5.38
CA GLY A 280 7.78 -28.32 6.22
C GLY A 280 7.13 -27.16 5.47
N PHE A 281 6.73 -26.11 6.19
CA PHE A 281 6.17 -24.90 5.60
C PHE A 281 7.27 -24.04 4.96
N TYR A 282 7.13 -23.75 3.66
CA TYR A 282 8.06 -22.93 2.88
C TYR A 282 7.29 -22.15 1.82
N ILE A 283 7.92 -21.12 1.27
CA ILE A 283 7.44 -20.38 0.10
C ILE A 283 8.31 -20.65 -1.13
N SER A 284 7.71 -20.57 -2.31
CA SER A 284 8.37 -20.61 -3.62
C SER A 284 7.37 -20.20 -4.69
N PHE A 285 7.24 -18.89 -4.93
CA PHE A 285 6.34 -18.33 -5.94
C PHE A 285 6.80 -16.93 -6.36
N CYS A 286 6.30 -16.48 -7.51
CA CYS A 286 6.41 -15.10 -7.96
C CYS A 286 5.22 -14.28 -7.43
N ALA A 287 5.45 -12.99 -7.16
CA ALA A 287 4.42 -12.06 -6.72
C ALA A 287 4.32 -10.88 -7.71
N LYS A 288 3.25 -10.06 -7.61
CA LYS A 288 3.09 -8.81 -8.37
C LYS A 288 4.35 -7.96 -8.27
N LYS A 289 4.97 -7.62 -9.40
CA LYS A 289 6.05 -6.62 -9.43
C LYS A 289 5.44 -5.23 -9.39
N ARG A 290 5.74 -4.48 -8.33
CA ARG A 290 5.29 -3.08 -8.18
C ARG A 290 6.43 -2.13 -8.54
N ASN A 291 6.12 -1.07 -9.30
CA ASN A 291 7.10 -0.07 -9.69
C ASN A 291 6.41 1.25 -10.07
N THR A 292 7.16 2.34 -10.10
CA THR A 292 6.75 3.62 -10.69
C THR A 292 7.94 4.29 -11.38
N ILE A 293 7.70 4.88 -12.55
CA ILE A 293 8.66 5.58 -13.37
C ILE A 293 8.12 7.02 -13.58
N PRO A 294 8.50 7.96 -12.71
CA PRO A 294 7.94 9.30 -12.75
C PRO A 294 8.40 10.09 -13.98
N LEU A 295 7.62 11.11 -14.31
CA LEU A 295 8.04 12.17 -15.21
C LEU A 295 9.05 13.10 -14.52
N VAL A 296 9.91 13.73 -15.31
CA VAL A 296 10.77 14.83 -14.90
C VAL A 296 10.77 15.92 -15.96
N ASN A 297 10.71 17.17 -15.52
CA ASN A 297 10.92 18.32 -16.39
C ASN A 297 12.43 18.57 -16.54
N SER A 298 13.02 18.14 -17.66
CA SER A 298 14.43 18.38 -17.97
C SER A 298 14.55 19.34 -19.15
N SER A 299 15.10 20.53 -18.91
CA SER A 299 15.34 21.55 -19.96
C SER A 299 14.11 21.87 -20.84
N ASN A 300 12.93 22.01 -20.24
CA ASN A 300 11.63 22.24 -20.90
C ASN A 300 11.09 21.05 -21.72
N HIS A 301 11.66 19.86 -21.57
CA HIS A 301 11.13 18.63 -22.13
C HIS A 301 10.74 17.66 -21.00
N ILE A 302 9.48 17.25 -21.00
CA ILE A 302 8.93 16.28 -20.05
C ILE A 302 9.28 14.88 -20.56
N ASN A 303 10.03 14.12 -19.76
CA ASN A 303 10.43 12.75 -20.09
C ASN A 303 10.26 11.85 -18.87
N ARG A 304 10.12 10.55 -19.10
CA ARG A 304 10.28 9.54 -18.04
C ARG A 304 11.73 9.55 -17.56
N ILE A 305 11.94 9.49 -16.24
CA ILE A 305 13.27 9.60 -15.63
C ILE A 305 14.26 8.53 -16.15
N ASP A 306 13.79 7.33 -16.49
CA ASP A 306 14.59 6.22 -17.01
C ASP A 306 15.14 6.47 -18.44
N LYS A 307 14.60 7.48 -19.15
CA LYS A 307 15.10 7.88 -20.48
C LYS A 307 16.20 8.93 -20.40
N VAL A 308 16.25 9.72 -19.33
CA VAL A 308 17.16 10.86 -19.20
C VAL A 308 18.23 10.66 -18.12
N SER A 309 18.00 9.80 -17.13
CA SER A 309 18.98 9.45 -16.10
C SER A 309 19.57 8.06 -16.31
N LYS A 310 20.91 8.01 -16.45
CA LYS A 310 21.66 6.75 -16.48
C LYS A 310 21.51 5.97 -15.17
N LYS A 311 21.42 6.67 -14.03
CA LYS A 311 21.22 6.06 -12.72
C LYS A 311 19.86 5.37 -12.67
N ALA A 312 18.80 6.07 -13.04
CA ALA A 312 17.45 5.53 -13.05
C ALA A 312 17.33 4.33 -14.01
N LYS A 313 17.84 4.45 -15.24
CA LYS A 313 17.85 3.35 -16.21
C LYS A 313 18.50 2.08 -15.65
N ARG A 314 19.64 2.21 -14.96
CA ARG A 314 20.33 1.08 -14.33
C ARG A 314 19.47 0.46 -13.23
N ILE A 315 18.93 1.28 -12.32
CA ILE A 315 18.10 0.81 -11.19
C ILE A 315 16.88 0.03 -11.71
N TYR A 316 16.15 0.55 -12.69
CA TYR A 316 14.97 -0.15 -13.21
C TYR A 316 15.33 -1.46 -13.92
N SER A 317 16.46 -1.50 -14.64
CA SER A 317 16.95 -2.74 -15.23
C SER A 317 17.34 -3.78 -14.16
N GLU A 318 17.94 -3.36 -13.05
CA GLU A 318 18.23 -4.24 -11.92
C GLU A 318 16.95 -4.77 -11.26
N LEU A 319 15.93 -3.92 -11.08
CA LEU A 319 14.63 -4.31 -10.51
C LEU A 319 13.87 -5.29 -11.42
N GLU A 320 13.89 -5.06 -12.73
CA GLU A 320 13.25 -5.95 -13.70
C GLU A 320 13.83 -7.37 -13.63
N ASN A 321 15.15 -7.46 -13.46
CA ASN A 321 15.88 -8.73 -13.37
C ASN A 321 15.99 -9.30 -11.96
N TYR A 322 15.51 -8.58 -10.93
CA TYR A 322 15.63 -9.04 -9.55
C TYR A 322 14.79 -10.29 -9.31
N GLN A 323 15.42 -11.30 -8.71
CA GLN A 323 14.79 -12.50 -8.18
C GLN A 323 15.49 -12.83 -6.85
N ASP A 324 14.71 -13.11 -5.81
CA ASP A 324 15.24 -13.70 -4.58
C ASP A 324 15.42 -15.23 -4.78
N THR A 325 16.09 -15.89 -3.84
CA THR A 325 16.32 -17.33 -3.83
C THR A 325 15.01 -18.11 -3.98
N LYS A 326 15.05 -19.24 -4.69
CA LYS A 326 13.86 -20.01 -5.09
C LYS A 326 12.96 -20.42 -3.93
N PHE A 327 13.53 -20.89 -2.82
CA PHE A 327 12.76 -21.29 -1.64
C PHE A 327 13.16 -20.48 -0.41
N ALA A 328 12.18 -20.27 0.46
CA ALA A 328 12.43 -19.67 1.76
C ALA A 328 11.49 -20.20 2.85
N TYR A 329 11.97 -20.26 4.08
CA TYR A 329 11.23 -20.80 5.23
C TYR A 329 11.76 -20.27 6.57
N VAL A 330 10.94 -20.34 7.61
CA VAL A 330 11.38 -20.10 8.99
C VAL A 330 11.72 -21.44 9.65
N LYS A 331 12.96 -21.59 10.13
CA LYS A 331 13.49 -22.89 10.63
C LYS A 331 12.64 -23.52 11.74
N THR A 332 12.07 -22.69 12.61
CA THR A 332 11.24 -23.13 13.74
C THR A 332 9.82 -23.51 13.31
N LEU A 333 9.33 -22.98 12.19
CA LEU A 333 7.95 -23.15 11.72
C LEU A 333 7.87 -24.25 10.65
N LYS A 334 7.69 -25.50 11.10
CA LYS A 334 7.63 -26.66 10.21
C LYS A 334 6.21 -27.01 9.73
N ARG A 335 5.19 -26.64 10.49
CA ARG A 335 3.77 -26.92 10.22
C ARG A 335 2.94 -25.71 10.62
N LEU A 336 1.81 -25.54 9.94
CA LEU A 336 0.81 -24.52 10.22
C LEU A 336 -0.13 -24.97 11.33
#